data_AF-A0A7X5FRI5-F1
#
_entry.id   AF-A0A7X5FRI5-F1
#
_cell.length_a   1.000
_cell.length_b   1.000
_cell.length_c   1.000
_cell.angle_alpha   90.00
_cell.angle_beta   90.00
_cell.angle_gamma   90.00
#
_symmetry.space_group_name_H-M   'P 1'
#
loop_
_entity.id
_entity.type
_entity.pdbx_description
1 polymer ?
#
loop_
_entity_poly.entity_id
_entity_poly.type
_entity_poly.pdbx_seq_one_letter_code
_entity_poly.pdbx_strand_id
1 'polypeptide(L)'
;MKLWTNMFGYSEIALRMPSVLFSLGTGWVVYLIGGVWSAVFFLFNPLIVYYSQEARMYMIVTFFLTVALYYFLKNRNQIIFGLFISLALLTFYGSIFLIVSFLLFSLYKKNYKFFLLNTFYLILTTLIISPLLYQQLINSKVALSQVTNWSIVLGKANLKNLLLIPIKFSIGRISFYPKWLYWGIAGTWTAFILFIIRKTVLLIRTVLIKTVFYLLIFPLILGFLVSFFTPMLQHFRFIYLIPILAIILASGKKTS
;
A
#
# COMPACT_ATOMS: atom_id res chain seq x y z
N MET A 1 -7.65 7.12 -18.39
CA MET A 1 -9.13 7.15 -18.42
C MET A 1 -9.70 7.46 -19.80
N LYS A 2 -9.30 8.53 -20.48
CA LYS A 2 -9.84 8.87 -21.83
C LYS A 2 -9.83 7.71 -22.83
N LEU A 3 -8.69 6.98 -22.92
CA LEU A 3 -8.59 5.79 -23.78
C LEU A 3 -9.59 4.70 -23.39
N TRP A 4 -9.71 4.40 -22.09
CA TRP A 4 -10.63 3.39 -21.56
C TRP A 4 -12.09 3.74 -21.80
N THR A 5 -12.49 4.97 -21.49
CA THR A 5 -13.88 5.43 -21.65
C THR A 5 -14.29 5.51 -23.12
N ASN A 6 -13.36 5.78 -24.03
CA ASN A 6 -13.64 5.75 -25.46
C ASN A 6 -13.94 4.34 -25.98
N MET A 7 -13.34 3.31 -25.37
CA MET A 7 -13.53 1.91 -25.78
C MET A 7 -14.74 1.25 -25.10
N PHE A 8 -14.95 1.50 -23.80
CA PHE A 8 -15.92 0.79 -22.97
C PHE A 8 -17.10 1.67 -22.48
N GLY A 9 -17.11 2.95 -22.83
CA GLY A 9 -18.14 3.90 -22.45
C GLY A 9 -17.99 4.48 -21.03
N TYR A 10 -19.05 5.15 -20.57
CA TYR A 10 -19.10 5.90 -19.31
C TYR A 10 -20.00 5.27 -18.24
N SER A 11 -20.40 4.01 -18.42
CA SER A 11 -21.22 3.33 -17.41
C SER A 11 -20.45 3.18 -16.09
N GLU A 12 -21.18 3.13 -14.97
CA GLU A 12 -20.58 2.96 -13.64
C GLU A 12 -19.74 1.67 -13.57
N ILE A 13 -20.23 0.59 -14.21
CA ILE A 13 -19.49 -0.67 -14.35
C ILE A 13 -18.18 -0.41 -15.11
N ALA A 14 -18.24 0.20 -16.30
CA ALA A 14 -17.04 0.45 -17.11
C ALA A 14 -16.00 1.26 -16.35
N LEU A 15 -16.40 2.29 -15.59
CA LEU A 15 -15.46 3.12 -14.82
C LEU A 15 -14.81 2.39 -13.63
N ARG A 16 -15.46 1.35 -13.09
CA ARG A 16 -14.97 0.56 -11.95
C ARG A 16 -14.17 -0.67 -12.37
N MET A 17 -14.40 -1.19 -13.57
CA MET A 17 -13.73 -2.39 -14.08
C MET A 17 -12.19 -2.36 -14.02
N PRO A 18 -11.50 -1.23 -14.29
CA PRO A 18 -10.05 -1.18 -14.14
C PRO A 18 -9.59 -1.59 -12.73
N SER A 19 -10.24 -1.10 -11.68
CA SER A 19 -9.90 -1.44 -10.29
C SER A 19 -10.08 -2.93 -9.98
N VAL A 20 -11.12 -3.55 -10.54
CA VAL A 20 -11.38 -4.99 -10.41
C VAL A 20 -10.25 -5.79 -11.09
N LEU A 21 -9.91 -5.44 -12.33
CA LEU A 21 -8.86 -6.12 -13.10
C LEU A 21 -7.49 -6.01 -12.41
N PHE A 22 -7.12 -4.82 -11.93
CA PHE A 22 -5.88 -4.62 -11.20
C PHE A 22 -5.87 -5.32 -9.83
N SER A 23 -7.03 -5.47 -9.17
CA SER A 23 -7.17 -6.28 -7.96
C SER A 23 -6.88 -7.76 -8.24
N LEU A 24 -7.48 -8.33 -9.29
CA LEU A 24 -7.24 -9.71 -9.69
C LEU A 24 -5.79 -9.94 -10.13
N GLY A 25 -5.24 -9.02 -10.91
CA GLY A 25 -3.82 -9.02 -11.29
C GLY A 25 -2.90 -8.96 -10.07
N THR A 26 -3.25 -8.17 -9.05
CA THR A 26 -2.49 -8.14 -7.80
C THR A 26 -2.54 -9.49 -7.09
N GLY A 27 -3.72 -10.11 -7.00
CA GLY A 27 -3.87 -11.46 -6.42
C GLY A 27 -3.00 -12.50 -7.11
N TRP A 28 -2.90 -12.45 -8.44
CA TRP A 28 -2.00 -13.32 -9.20
C TRP A 28 -0.52 -13.08 -8.88
N VAL A 29 -0.07 -11.82 -8.79
CA VAL A 29 1.33 -11.53 -8.42
C VAL A 29 1.61 -11.95 -6.97
N VAL A 30 0.67 -11.75 -6.06
CA VAL A 30 0.77 -12.24 -4.67
C VAL A 30 0.90 -13.76 -4.63
N TYR A 31 0.14 -14.49 -5.47
CA TYR A 31 0.29 -15.94 -5.63
C TYR A 31 1.71 -16.33 -6.08
N LEU A 32 2.30 -15.61 -7.04
CA LEU A 32 3.67 -15.88 -7.50
C LEU A 32 4.73 -15.64 -6.41
N ILE A 33 4.47 -14.77 -5.44
CA ILE A 33 5.39 -14.48 -4.33
C ILE A 33 5.21 -15.49 -3.19
N GLY A 34 3.98 -15.70 -2.73
CA GLY A 34 3.68 -16.38 -1.46
C GLY A 34 2.70 -17.56 -1.56
N GLY A 35 2.31 -17.97 -2.77
CA GLY A 35 1.43 -19.12 -3.02
C GLY A 35 -0.06 -18.85 -2.79
N VAL A 36 -0.86 -19.91 -2.88
CA VAL A 36 -2.35 -19.86 -2.87
C VAL A 36 -2.89 -19.11 -1.66
N TRP A 37 -2.40 -19.44 -0.45
CA TRP A 37 -2.91 -18.80 0.78
C TRP A 37 -2.62 -17.30 0.85
N SER A 38 -1.51 -16.83 0.26
CA SER A 38 -1.23 -15.40 0.18
C SER A 38 -2.25 -14.70 -0.71
N ALA A 39 -2.57 -15.30 -1.86
CA ALA A 39 -3.58 -14.75 -2.76
C ALA A 39 -4.97 -14.79 -2.14
N VAL A 40 -5.33 -15.85 -1.41
CA VAL A 40 -6.61 -15.94 -0.68
C VAL A 40 -6.70 -14.85 0.38
N PHE A 41 -5.68 -14.68 1.23
CA PHE A 41 -5.68 -13.63 2.26
C PHE A 41 -5.74 -12.22 1.68
N PHE A 42 -5.22 -12.00 0.47
CA PHE A 42 -5.32 -10.73 -0.22
C PHE A 42 -6.70 -10.54 -0.89
N LEU A 43 -7.14 -11.47 -1.74
CA LEU A 43 -8.36 -11.34 -2.55
C LEU A 43 -9.63 -11.32 -1.70
N PHE A 44 -9.66 -12.06 -0.60
CA PHE A 44 -10.79 -12.07 0.34
C PHE A 44 -10.63 -11.07 1.49
N ASN A 45 -9.61 -10.21 1.45
CA ASN A 45 -9.49 -9.13 2.43
C ASN A 45 -10.68 -8.16 2.26
N PRO A 46 -11.48 -7.88 3.31
CA PRO A 46 -12.66 -7.03 3.17
C PRO A 46 -12.35 -5.62 2.66
N LEU A 47 -11.16 -5.09 2.97
CA LEU A 47 -10.73 -3.78 2.47
C LEU A 47 -10.41 -3.84 0.96
N ILE A 48 -9.79 -4.91 0.49
CA ILE A 48 -9.48 -5.12 -0.94
C ILE A 48 -10.77 -5.32 -1.75
N VAL A 49 -11.69 -6.15 -1.25
CA VAL A 49 -13.00 -6.38 -1.90
C VAL A 49 -13.77 -5.07 -2.07
N TYR A 50 -13.70 -4.19 -1.08
CA TYR A 50 -14.33 -2.88 -1.16
C TYR A 50 -13.65 -1.97 -2.19
N TYR A 51 -12.32 -1.80 -2.09
CA TYR A 51 -11.59 -0.87 -2.95
C TYR A 51 -11.42 -1.34 -4.40
N SER A 52 -11.57 -2.64 -4.67
CA SER A 52 -11.64 -3.16 -6.05
C SER A 52 -12.90 -2.72 -6.80
N GLN A 53 -13.96 -2.38 -6.08
CA GLN A 53 -15.22 -1.91 -6.66
C GLN A 53 -15.29 -0.38 -6.77
N GLU A 54 -14.32 0.35 -6.24
CA GLU A 54 -14.31 1.81 -6.35
C GLU A 54 -13.54 2.26 -7.60
N ALA A 55 -14.08 3.27 -8.30
CA ALA A 55 -13.38 3.95 -9.39
C ALA A 55 -12.29 4.89 -8.83
N ARG A 56 -11.29 4.31 -8.15
CA ARG A 56 -10.16 5.00 -7.51
C ARG A 56 -8.84 4.33 -7.84
N MET A 57 -7.77 5.10 -7.78
CA MET A 57 -6.41 4.68 -8.16
C MET A 57 -5.78 3.60 -7.27
N TYR A 58 -6.40 3.25 -6.14
CA TYR A 58 -5.81 2.42 -5.10
C TYR A 58 -5.44 1.01 -5.56
N MET A 59 -6.29 0.34 -6.33
CA MET A 59 -5.96 -1.02 -6.81
C MET A 59 -4.88 -1.01 -7.90
N ILE A 60 -4.85 0.05 -8.70
CA ILE A 60 -3.81 0.24 -9.73
C ILE A 60 -2.43 0.41 -9.09
N VAL A 61 -2.31 1.30 -8.10
CA VAL A 61 -1.03 1.49 -7.39
C VAL A 61 -0.64 0.25 -6.59
N THR A 62 -1.61 -0.46 -6.01
CA THR A 62 -1.38 -1.72 -5.29
C THR A 62 -0.81 -2.78 -6.23
N PHE A 63 -1.36 -2.90 -7.45
CA PHE A 63 -0.81 -3.77 -8.48
C PHE A 63 0.63 -3.40 -8.84
N PHE A 64 0.88 -2.14 -9.19
CA PHE A 64 2.22 -1.70 -9.59
C PHE A 64 3.27 -1.92 -8.50
N LEU A 65 2.95 -1.58 -7.25
CA LEU A 65 3.85 -1.81 -6.12
C LEU A 65 4.04 -3.31 -5.80
N THR A 66 3.04 -4.15 -6.06
CA THR A 66 3.17 -5.60 -5.89
C THR A 66 4.03 -6.25 -6.98
N VAL A 67 3.93 -5.77 -8.22
CA VAL A 67 4.86 -6.18 -9.29
C VAL A 67 6.28 -5.73 -8.97
N ALA A 68 6.46 -4.49 -8.50
CA ALA A 68 7.75 -4.01 -8.01
C ALA A 68 8.27 -4.91 -6.87
N LEU A 69 7.43 -5.26 -5.89
CA LEU A 69 7.78 -6.20 -4.82
C LEU A 69 8.25 -7.57 -5.38
N TYR A 70 7.55 -8.12 -6.37
CA TYR A 70 7.95 -9.39 -6.99
C TYR A 70 9.36 -9.33 -7.59
N TYR A 71 9.65 -8.30 -8.40
CA TYR A 71 10.98 -8.14 -9.01
C TYR A 71 12.07 -7.81 -7.98
N PHE A 72 11.72 -7.05 -6.94
CA PHE A 72 12.60 -6.74 -5.82
C PHE A 72 13.03 -8.02 -5.08
N LEU A 73 12.06 -8.85 -4.69
CA LEU A 73 12.33 -10.07 -3.92
C LEU A 73 13.05 -11.15 -4.74
N LYS A 74 12.80 -11.22 -6.05
CA LYS A 74 13.44 -12.23 -6.94
C LYS A 74 14.76 -11.73 -7.55
N ASN A 75 15.17 -10.48 -7.30
CA ASN A 75 16.38 -9.84 -7.85
C ASN A 75 16.56 -10.07 -9.37
N ARG A 76 15.46 -10.01 -10.14
CA ARG A 76 15.47 -10.38 -11.56
C ARG A 76 15.83 -9.22 -12.48
N ASN A 77 14.95 -8.22 -12.56
CA ASN A 77 15.05 -7.15 -13.55
C ASN A 77 14.82 -5.79 -12.87
N GLN A 78 15.92 -5.05 -12.71
CA GLN A 78 15.93 -3.76 -12.03
C GLN A 78 15.25 -2.66 -12.87
N ILE A 79 15.26 -2.77 -14.20
CA ILE A 79 14.59 -1.84 -15.11
C ILE A 79 13.08 -1.99 -14.99
N ILE A 80 12.57 -3.23 -14.97
CA ILE A 80 11.14 -3.47 -14.77
C ILE A 80 10.70 -2.95 -13.39
N PHE A 81 11.49 -3.20 -12.34
CA PHE A 81 11.24 -2.59 -11.03
C PHE A 81 11.16 -1.06 -11.12
N GLY A 82 12.16 -0.41 -11.73
CA GLY A 82 12.22 1.04 -11.95
C GLY A 82 10.98 1.58 -12.68
N LEU A 83 10.52 0.89 -13.71
CA LEU A 83 9.32 1.23 -14.45
C LEU A 83 8.05 1.10 -13.60
N PHE A 84 7.90 0.05 -12.81
CA PHE A 84 6.72 -0.12 -11.96
C PHE A 84 6.66 0.84 -10.77
N ILE A 85 7.80 1.19 -10.15
CA ILE A 85 7.82 2.26 -9.13
C ILE A 85 7.49 3.63 -9.76
N SER A 86 7.90 3.85 -11.00
CA SER A 86 7.59 5.06 -11.76
C SER A 86 6.10 5.19 -12.02
N LEU A 87 5.48 4.11 -12.53
CA LEU A 87 4.04 4.04 -12.76
C LEU A 87 3.23 4.18 -11.46
N ALA A 88 3.71 3.59 -10.35
CA ALA A 88 3.09 3.73 -9.05
C ALA A 88 3.09 5.19 -8.58
N LEU A 89 4.20 5.92 -8.73
CA LEU A 89 4.31 7.32 -8.32
C LEU A 89 3.45 8.24 -9.19
N LEU A 90 3.43 8.00 -10.51
CA LEU A 90 2.54 8.71 -11.45
C LEU A 90 1.07 8.52 -11.12
N THR A 91 0.71 7.36 -10.55
CA THR A 91 -0.67 7.01 -10.18
C THR A 91 -1.06 7.57 -8.82
N PHE A 92 -0.16 7.53 -7.84
CA PHE A 92 -0.44 7.93 -6.47
C PHE A 92 0.84 8.32 -5.72
N TYR A 93 0.93 9.58 -5.28
CA TYR A 93 2.12 10.11 -4.60
C TYR A 93 2.44 9.43 -3.27
N GLY A 94 1.43 8.91 -2.55
CA GLY A 94 1.65 8.17 -1.30
C GLY A 94 2.36 6.82 -1.49
N SER A 95 2.59 6.37 -2.73
CA SER A 95 3.47 5.24 -3.03
C SER A 95 4.93 5.50 -2.64
N ILE A 96 5.33 6.79 -2.50
CA ILE A 96 6.69 7.19 -2.15
C ILE A 96 7.20 6.51 -0.87
N PHE A 97 6.32 6.29 0.11
CA PHE A 97 6.70 5.64 1.38
C PHE A 97 7.24 4.22 1.16
N LEU A 98 6.58 3.42 0.31
CA LEU A 98 7.06 2.07 0.01
C LEU A 98 8.26 2.09 -0.96
N ILE A 99 8.28 3.01 -1.92
CA ILE A 99 9.41 3.16 -2.86
C ILE A 99 10.70 3.48 -2.09
N VAL A 100 10.66 4.48 -1.20
CA VAL A 100 11.80 4.84 -0.33
C VAL A 100 12.20 3.67 0.55
N SER A 101 11.25 2.88 1.05
CA SER A 101 11.53 1.66 1.82
C SER A 101 12.33 0.63 1.01
N PHE A 102 11.98 0.39 -0.27
CA PHE A 102 12.77 -0.49 -1.14
C PHE A 102 14.20 0.01 -1.33
N LEU A 103 14.36 1.31 -1.58
CA LEU A 103 15.67 1.92 -1.85
C LEU A 103 16.56 1.87 -0.60
N LEU A 104 16.05 2.26 0.57
CA LEU A 104 16.81 2.20 1.82
C LEU A 104 17.16 0.77 2.23
N PHE A 105 16.27 -0.19 1.99
CA PHE A 105 16.61 -1.60 2.20
C PHE A 105 17.73 -2.07 1.25
N SER A 106 17.72 -1.62 0.00
CA SER A 106 18.77 -1.95 -0.98
C SER A 106 20.13 -1.39 -0.56
N LEU A 107 20.13 -0.16 -0.03
CA LEU A 107 21.32 0.48 0.52
C LEU A 107 21.84 -0.28 1.75
N TYR A 108 20.96 -0.68 2.66
CA TYR A 108 21.30 -1.53 3.81
C TYR A 108 21.92 -2.88 3.37
N LYS A 109 21.43 -3.46 2.27
CA LYS A 109 22.00 -4.67 1.65
C LYS A 109 23.23 -4.40 0.77
N LYS A 110 23.73 -3.16 0.72
CA LYS A 110 24.88 -2.73 -0.10
C LYS A 110 24.72 -3.01 -1.60
N ASN A 111 23.48 -3.10 -2.09
CA ASN A 111 23.20 -3.25 -3.52
C ASN A 111 23.16 -1.88 -4.20
N TYR A 112 24.32 -1.24 -4.31
CA TYR A 112 24.43 0.14 -4.81
C TYR A 112 23.98 0.30 -6.25
N LYS A 113 24.22 -0.69 -7.11
CA LYS A 113 23.77 -0.65 -8.52
C LYS A 113 22.24 -0.55 -8.58
N PHE A 114 21.54 -1.40 -7.83
CA PHE A 114 20.08 -1.36 -7.74
C PHE A 114 19.60 -0.03 -7.16
N PHE A 115 20.25 0.44 -6.09
CA PHE A 115 19.90 1.71 -5.45
C PHE A 115 20.05 2.90 -6.40
N LEU A 116 21.21 3.05 -7.06
CA LEU A 116 21.49 4.17 -7.96
C LEU A 116 20.54 4.19 -9.16
N LEU A 117 20.36 3.06 -9.84
CA LEU A 117 19.49 2.97 -11.01
C LEU A 117 18.04 3.33 -10.65
N ASN A 118 17.51 2.79 -9.56
CA ASN A 118 16.11 3.02 -9.19
C ASN A 118 15.88 4.37 -8.53
N THR A 119 16.91 4.95 -7.90
CA THR A 119 16.90 6.36 -7.48
C THR A 119 16.86 7.28 -8.69
N PHE A 120 17.57 6.95 -9.77
CA PHE A 120 17.49 7.70 -11.03
C PHE A 120 16.06 7.68 -11.61
N TYR A 121 15.40 6.51 -11.67
CA TYR A 121 13.99 6.44 -12.07
C TYR A 121 13.06 7.30 -11.18
N LEU A 122 13.28 7.25 -9.86
CA LEU A 122 12.52 8.07 -8.92
C LEU A 122 12.73 9.57 -9.17
N ILE A 123 13.97 10.01 -9.33
CA ILE A 123 14.29 11.42 -9.62
C ILE A 123 13.66 11.84 -10.95
N LEU A 124 13.87 11.06 -12.01
CA LEU A 124 13.35 11.38 -13.34
C LEU A 124 11.82 11.51 -13.33
N THR A 125 11.12 10.59 -12.67
CA THR A 125 9.66 10.66 -12.56
C THR A 125 9.19 11.83 -11.73
N THR A 126 9.81 12.11 -10.59
CA THR A 126 9.48 13.29 -9.77
C THR A 126 9.70 14.59 -10.53
N LEU A 127 10.76 14.69 -11.34
CA LEU A 127 11.01 15.85 -12.20
C LEU A 127 9.91 16.02 -13.25
N ILE A 128 9.51 14.94 -13.93
CA ILE A 128 8.43 14.96 -14.94
C ILE A 128 7.11 15.48 -14.33
N ILE A 129 6.75 15.06 -13.11
CA ILE A 129 5.51 15.50 -12.46
C ILE A 129 5.65 16.77 -11.62
N SER A 130 6.86 17.33 -11.50
CA SER A 130 7.12 18.44 -10.57
C SER A 130 6.21 19.66 -10.76
N PRO A 131 5.83 20.09 -11.99
CA PRO A 131 4.94 21.24 -12.14
C PRO A 131 3.53 20.95 -11.61
N LEU A 132 3.02 19.75 -11.89
CA LEU A 132 1.71 19.30 -11.40
C LEU A 132 1.72 19.16 -9.87
N LEU A 133 2.77 18.56 -9.32
CA LEU A 133 2.94 18.37 -7.88
C LEU A 133 2.99 19.72 -7.16
N TYR A 134 3.72 20.70 -7.71
CA TYR A 134 3.77 22.06 -7.18
C TYR A 134 2.38 22.71 -7.12
N GLN A 135 1.62 22.64 -8.22
CA GLN A 135 0.26 23.19 -8.25
C GLN A 135 -0.66 22.50 -7.24
N GLN A 136 -0.58 21.17 -7.12
CA GLN A 136 -1.37 20.41 -6.14
C GLN A 136 -1.00 20.76 -4.70
N LEU A 137 0.28 21.02 -4.41
CA LEU A 137 0.71 21.49 -3.10
C LEU A 137 0.11 22.87 -2.76
N ILE A 138 0.12 23.82 -3.70
CA ILE A 138 -0.52 25.13 -3.49
C ILE A 138 -2.01 24.96 -3.23
N ASN A 139 -2.72 24.23 -4.10
CA ASN A 139 -4.15 23.99 -3.96
C ASN A 139 -4.48 23.30 -2.62
N SER A 140 -3.62 22.37 -2.17
CA SER A 140 -3.80 21.69 -0.88
C SER A 140 -3.67 22.65 0.31
N LYS A 141 -2.76 23.61 0.26
CA LYS A 141 -2.58 24.63 1.32
C LYS A 141 -3.80 25.56 1.39
N VAL A 142 -4.29 26.00 0.23
CA VAL A 142 -5.51 26.82 0.13
C VAL A 142 -6.72 26.06 0.68
N ALA A 143 -6.90 24.79 0.31
CA ALA A 143 -7.99 23.97 0.84
C ALA A 143 -7.90 23.76 2.36
N LEU A 144 -6.69 23.59 2.89
CA LEU A 144 -6.45 23.43 4.33
C LEU A 144 -6.75 24.69 5.14
N SER A 145 -6.57 25.89 4.57
CA SER A 145 -6.89 27.15 5.24
C SER A 145 -8.37 27.52 5.15
N GLN A 146 -9.01 27.21 4.01
CA GLN A 146 -10.40 27.60 3.75
C GLN A 146 -11.43 26.63 4.34
N VAL A 147 -11.13 25.33 4.37
CA VAL A 147 -12.09 24.31 4.82
C VAL A 147 -11.84 23.98 6.29
N THR A 148 -12.78 24.40 7.14
CA THR A 148 -12.73 24.12 8.58
C THR A 148 -12.66 22.62 8.83
N ASN A 149 -11.80 22.20 9.77
CA ASN A 149 -11.61 20.79 10.15
C ASN A 149 -11.13 19.83 9.04
N TRP A 150 -10.77 20.31 7.85
CA TRP A 150 -10.32 19.45 6.75
C TRP A 150 -9.11 18.57 7.12
N SER A 151 -8.22 19.12 7.93
CA SER A 151 -7.06 18.42 8.47
C SER A 151 -7.43 17.19 9.32
N ILE A 152 -8.56 17.21 10.02
CA ILE A 152 -9.05 16.06 10.82
C ILE A 152 -9.46 14.92 9.88
N VAL A 153 -10.15 15.24 8.78
CA VAL A 153 -10.60 14.28 7.79
C VAL A 153 -9.42 13.63 7.07
N LEU A 154 -8.41 14.42 6.68
CA LEU A 154 -7.25 13.97 5.91
C LEU A 154 -6.27 13.05 6.68
N GLY A 155 -6.44 12.91 8.00
CA GLY A 155 -5.64 12.01 8.83
C GLY A 155 -4.38 12.67 9.38
N LYS A 156 -4.52 13.43 10.46
CA LYS A 156 -3.39 13.95 11.26
C LYS A 156 -2.57 12.82 11.87
N ALA A 157 -1.28 13.08 12.16
CA ALA A 157 -0.47 12.22 13.01
C ALA A 157 -1.05 12.15 14.44
N ASN A 158 -1.81 11.09 14.72
CA ASN A 158 -2.29 10.78 16.05
C ASN A 158 -2.38 9.26 16.24
N LEU A 159 -2.41 8.82 17.50
CA LEU A 159 -2.42 7.40 17.85
C LEU A 159 -3.65 6.68 17.28
N LYS A 160 -4.80 7.36 17.26
CA LYS A 160 -6.05 6.83 16.71
C LYS A 160 -5.89 6.43 15.24
N ASN A 161 -5.37 7.32 14.40
CA ASN A 161 -5.19 7.09 12.97
C ASN A 161 -4.13 6.03 12.71
N LEU A 162 -3.08 5.98 13.52
CA LEU A 162 -2.07 4.93 13.45
C LEU A 162 -2.67 3.54 13.75
N LEU A 163 -3.44 3.41 14.84
CA LEU A 163 -4.10 2.15 15.23
C LEU A 163 -5.25 1.76 14.29
N LEU A 164 -5.87 2.72 13.62
CA LEU A 164 -6.91 2.45 12.63
C LEU A 164 -6.38 1.69 11.41
N ILE A 165 -5.09 1.84 11.04
CA ILE A 165 -4.51 1.13 9.90
C ILE A 165 -4.58 -0.39 10.07
N PRO A 166 -3.99 -1.01 11.11
CA PRO A 166 -4.04 -2.46 11.29
C PRO A 166 -5.48 -2.96 11.53
N ILE A 167 -6.34 -2.16 12.18
CA ILE A 167 -7.76 -2.51 12.36
C ILE A 167 -8.47 -2.62 11.01
N LYS A 168 -8.30 -1.62 10.15
CA LYS A 168 -8.94 -1.59 8.82
C LYS A 168 -8.32 -2.61 7.87
N PHE A 169 -7.05 -2.96 8.01
CA PHE A 169 -6.46 -4.07 7.24
C PHE A 169 -7.04 -5.43 7.65
N SER A 170 -7.50 -5.58 8.89
CA SER A 170 -8.02 -6.86 9.41
C SER A 170 -9.52 -7.04 9.16
N ILE A 171 -10.32 -5.98 9.31
CA ILE A 171 -11.81 -6.05 9.27
C ILE A 171 -12.43 -5.28 8.10
N GLY A 172 -11.64 -4.45 7.41
CA GLY A 172 -12.15 -3.59 6.35
C GLY A 172 -12.95 -2.40 6.86
N ARG A 173 -13.84 -1.86 6.01
CA ARG A 173 -14.56 -0.61 6.28
C ARG A 173 -15.74 -0.74 7.24
N ILE A 174 -16.07 -1.95 7.67
CA ILE A 174 -17.18 -2.21 8.59
C ILE A 174 -16.97 -1.40 9.88
N SER A 175 -18.04 -0.75 10.35
CA SER A 175 -18.13 -0.17 11.68
C SER A 175 -19.59 -0.18 12.11
N PHE A 176 -19.85 -0.58 13.35
CA PHE A 176 -21.21 -0.69 13.88
C PHE A 176 -21.32 0.01 15.23
N TYR A 177 -22.57 0.17 15.69
CA TYR A 177 -22.89 0.68 17.01
C TYR A 177 -23.33 -0.48 17.92
N PRO A 178 -23.05 -0.40 19.24
CA PRO A 178 -22.36 0.68 19.93
C PRO A 178 -20.83 0.68 19.68
N LYS A 179 -20.19 1.85 19.70
CA LYS A 179 -18.77 1.99 19.30
C LYS A 179 -17.80 1.22 20.19
N TRP A 180 -18.06 1.12 21.49
CA TRP A 180 -17.21 0.37 22.42
C TRP A 180 -17.14 -1.13 22.04
N LEU A 181 -18.27 -1.72 21.64
CA LEU A 181 -18.36 -3.10 21.19
C LEU A 181 -17.59 -3.30 19.88
N TYR A 182 -17.73 -2.36 18.93
CA TYR A 182 -16.94 -2.35 17.71
C TYR A 182 -15.43 -2.34 18.02
N TRP A 183 -14.97 -1.45 18.90
CA TRP A 183 -13.55 -1.38 19.25
C TRP A 183 -13.06 -2.64 19.97
N GLY A 184 -13.89 -3.27 20.81
CA GLY A 184 -13.57 -4.53 21.47
C GLY A 184 -13.38 -5.69 20.49
N ILE A 185 -14.38 -5.94 19.63
CA ILE A 185 -14.32 -7.02 18.63
C ILE A 185 -13.22 -6.73 17.60
N ALA A 186 -13.13 -5.49 17.14
CA ALA A 186 -12.15 -5.14 16.12
C ALA A 186 -10.72 -5.16 16.65
N GLY A 187 -10.52 -4.68 17.87
CA GLY A 187 -9.24 -4.70 18.56
C GLY A 187 -8.77 -6.13 18.83
N THR A 188 -9.64 -7.00 19.34
CA THR A 188 -9.29 -8.41 19.62
C THR A 188 -8.88 -9.17 18.36
N TRP A 189 -9.65 -9.05 17.27
CA TRP A 189 -9.29 -9.67 16.00
C TRP A 189 -7.97 -9.12 15.43
N THR A 190 -7.77 -7.80 15.51
CA THR A 190 -6.52 -7.18 15.05
C THR A 190 -5.33 -7.64 15.89
N ALA A 191 -5.50 -7.76 17.21
CA ALA A 191 -4.47 -8.28 18.10
C ALA A 191 -4.11 -9.74 17.77
N PHE A 192 -5.10 -10.58 17.43
CA PHE A 192 -4.86 -11.94 16.95
C PHE A 192 -4.04 -11.98 15.66
N ILE A 193 -4.37 -11.13 14.68
CA ILE A 193 -3.59 -11.02 13.43
C ILE A 193 -2.16 -10.56 13.71
N LEU A 194 -1.97 -9.54 14.54
CA LEU A 194 -0.64 -9.05 14.93
C LEU A 194 0.16 -10.12 15.70
N PHE A 195 -0.50 -10.92 16.54
CA PHE A 195 0.11 -12.05 17.23
C PHE A 195 0.62 -13.10 16.24
N ILE A 196 -0.18 -13.47 15.22
CA ILE A 196 0.25 -14.39 14.16
C ILE A 196 1.46 -13.83 13.41
N ILE A 197 1.43 -12.55 13.02
CA ILE A 197 2.56 -11.90 12.32
C ILE A 197 3.82 -11.96 13.18
N ARG A 198 3.74 -11.56 14.46
CA ARG A 198 4.86 -11.60 15.39
C ARG A 198 5.40 -13.02 15.53
N LYS A 199 4.53 -14.02 15.71
CA LYS A 199 4.90 -15.43 15.81
C LYS A 199 5.63 -15.88 14.54
N THR A 200 5.09 -15.59 13.36
CA THR A 200 5.70 -15.94 12.07
C THR A 200 7.06 -15.30 11.89
N VAL A 201 7.23 -14.02 12.19
CA VAL A 201 8.51 -13.31 12.05
C VAL A 201 9.58 -13.84 13.01
N LEU A 202 9.18 -14.22 14.23
CA LEU A 202 10.10 -14.77 15.24
C LEU A 202 10.53 -16.20 14.93
N LEU A 203 9.61 -17.05 14.46
CA LEU A 203 9.85 -18.45 14.13
C LEU A 203 10.52 -18.61 12.75
N ILE A 204 9.98 -17.97 11.72
CA ILE A 204 10.45 -18.07 10.34
C ILE A 204 11.48 -16.98 10.08
N ARG A 205 12.73 -17.23 10.50
CA ARG A 205 13.84 -16.28 10.41
C ARG A 205 14.47 -16.16 9.03
N THR A 206 13.72 -16.43 7.96
CA THR A 206 14.23 -16.38 6.59
C THR A 206 14.49 -14.94 6.14
N VAL A 207 15.41 -14.77 5.18
CA VAL A 207 15.71 -13.45 4.59
C VAL A 207 14.45 -12.83 3.99
N LEU A 208 13.61 -13.63 3.31
CA LEU A 208 12.36 -13.17 2.73
C LEU A 208 11.43 -12.57 3.78
N ILE A 209 11.18 -13.26 4.89
CA ILE A 209 10.26 -12.76 5.93
C ILE A 209 10.81 -11.49 6.59
N LYS A 210 12.11 -11.42 6.86
CA LYS A 210 12.74 -10.20 7.39
C LYS A 210 12.57 -9.02 6.41
N THR A 211 12.78 -9.24 5.12
CA THR A 211 12.61 -8.22 4.08
C THR A 211 11.16 -7.76 3.99
N VAL A 212 10.21 -8.68 3.86
CA VAL A 212 8.78 -8.36 3.71
C VAL A 212 8.23 -7.70 4.99
N PHE A 213 8.68 -8.11 6.18
CA PHE A 213 8.32 -7.46 7.44
C PHE A 213 8.87 -6.03 7.54
N TYR A 214 10.12 -5.80 7.15
CA TYR A 214 10.67 -4.43 7.06
C TYR A 214 9.81 -3.56 6.12
N LEU A 215 9.46 -4.09 4.94
CA LEU A 215 8.63 -3.39 3.97
C LEU A 215 7.16 -3.20 4.42
N LEU A 216 6.69 -3.91 5.43
CA LEU A 216 5.39 -3.67 6.05
C LEU A 216 5.43 -2.49 7.01
N ILE A 217 6.45 -2.46 7.89
CA ILE A 217 6.51 -1.53 9.02
C ILE A 217 7.13 -0.19 8.62
N PHE A 218 8.21 -0.20 7.84
CA PHE A 218 8.97 1.01 7.54
C PHE A 218 8.18 2.09 6.77
N PRO A 219 7.34 1.76 5.75
CA PRO A 219 6.48 2.75 5.11
C PRO A 219 5.47 3.40 6.05
N LEU A 220 4.97 2.66 7.06
CA LEU A 220 4.06 3.19 8.07
C LEU A 220 4.76 4.19 8.99
N ILE A 221 6.01 3.91 9.37
CA ILE A 221 6.84 4.84 10.16
C ILE A 221 7.07 6.13 9.35
N LEU A 222 7.49 6.01 8.08
CA LEU A 222 7.68 7.17 7.21
C LEU A 222 6.39 7.98 7.04
N GLY A 223 5.27 7.30 6.80
CA GLY A 223 3.96 7.91 6.68
C GLY A 223 3.53 8.64 7.94
N PHE A 224 3.79 8.07 9.12
CA PHE A 224 3.52 8.69 10.42
C PHE A 224 4.36 9.95 10.63
N LEU A 225 5.66 9.89 10.35
CA LEU A 225 6.58 11.03 10.47
C LEU A 225 6.20 12.20 9.54
N VAL A 226 5.91 11.90 8.27
CA VAL A 226 5.45 12.91 7.31
C VAL A 226 4.08 13.48 7.69
N SER A 227 3.27 12.69 8.40
CA SER A 227 1.93 13.10 8.85
C SER A 227 1.89 14.17 9.94
N PHE A 228 3.04 14.51 10.53
CA PHE A 228 3.16 15.69 11.40
C PHE A 228 3.14 17.00 10.59
N PHE A 229 3.63 16.97 9.35
CA PHE A 229 3.70 18.15 8.49
C PHE A 229 2.53 18.23 7.50
N THR A 230 2.07 17.08 7.00
CA THR A 230 1.00 17.01 6.00
C THR A 230 0.03 15.87 6.34
N PRO A 231 -1.28 16.11 6.50
CA PRO A 231 -2.19 15.05 6.96
C PRO A 231 -2.36 13.96 5.89
N MET A 232 -1.65 12.83 6.11
CA MET A 232 -1.64 11.69 5.19
C MET A 232 -1.88 10.33 5.87
N LEU A 233 -2.23 10.31 7.16
CA LEU A 233 -2.33 9.06 7.94
C LEU A 233 -3.72 8.41 7.83
N GLN A 234 -4.14 8.07 6.61
CA GLN A 234 -5.39 7.36 6.36
C GLN A 234 -5.13 5.93 5.90
N HIS A 235 -5.84 4.95 6.47
CA HIS A 235 -5.70 3.52 6.17
C HIS A 235 -5.67 3.18 4.67
N PHE A 236 -6.56 3.79 3.88
CA PHE A 236 -6.64 3.50 2.45
C PHE A 236 -5.46 4.01 1.63
N ARG A 237 -4.69 4.98 2.15
CA ARG A 237 -3.45 5.45 1.50
C ARG A 237 -2.31 4.44 1.62
N PHE A 238 -2.45 3.44 2.48
CA PHE A 238 -1.47 2.38 2.71
C PHE A 238 -1.97 1.00 2.25
N ILE A 239 -3.08 0.92 1.51
CA ILE A 239 -3.70 -0.35 1.10
C ILE A 239 -2.76 -1.26 0.27
N TYR A 240 -1.76 -0.67 -0.39
CA TYR A 240 -0.68 -1.39 -1.07
C TYR A 240 0.20 -2.25 -0.14
N LEU A 241 0.03 -2.14 1.18
CA LEU A 241 0.70 -3.00 2.17
C LEU A 241 -0.05 -4.31 2.44
N ILE A 242 -1.30 -4.45 2.02
CA ILE A 242 -2.08 -5.69 2.20
C ILE A 242 -1.47 -6.90 1.47
N PRO A 243 -0.95 -6.77 0.23
CA PRO A 243 -0.17 -7.84 -0.40
C PRO A 243 0.98 -8.37 0.48
N ILE A 244 1.73 -7.46 1.10
CA ILE A 244 2.86 -7.76 1.99
C ILE A 244 2.37 -8.47 3.26
N LEU A 245 1.29 -7.97 3.86
CA LEU A 245 0.62 -8.58 5.01
C LEU A 245 0.17 -10.01 4.69
N ALA A 246 -0.47 -10.22 3.54
CA ALA A 246 -0.97 -11.51 3.11
C ALA A 246 0.15 -12.56 2.91
N ILE A 247 1.29 -12.14 2.36
CA ILE A 247 2.49 -12.99 2.20
C ILE A 247 3.02 -13.47 3.57
N ILE A 248 3.06 -12.57 4.56
CA ILE A 248 3.52 -12.92 5.91
C ILE A 248 2.54 -13.89 6.58
N LEU A 249 1.23 -13.62 6.50
CA LEU A 249 0.21 -14.49 7.10
C LEU A 249 0.23 -15.90 6.51
N ALA A 250 0.36 -16.03 5.20
CA ALA A 250 0.43 -17.33 4.54
C ALA A 250 1.69 -18.12 4.89
N SER A 251 2.81 -17.42 5.14
CA SER A 251 4.06 -18.07 5.50
C SER A 251 3.99 -18.76 6.87
N GLY A 252 3.16 -18.26 7.80
CA GLY A 252 2.92 -18.90 9.09
C GLY A 252 2.25 -20.28 9.02
N LYS A 253 1.54 -20.60 7.93
CA LYS A 253 0.95 -21.95 7.74
C LYS A 253 1.98 -23.02 7.43
N LYS A 254 3.15 -22.68 6.90
CA LYS A 254 4.20 -23.68 6.60
C LYS A 254 4.87 -24.23 7.87
N THR A 255 4.54 -23.70 9.05
CA THR A 255 5.12 -24.08 10.34
C THR A 255 4.17 -24.83 11.28
N SER A 256 2.98 -25.20 10.78
CA SER A 256 2.01 -26.08 11.47
C SER A 256 1.81 -27.34 10.66
#